data_AF-A0A7X3XLA9-F1
#
_entry.id   AF-A0A7X3XLA9-F1
#
_cell.length_a   1.000
_cell.length_b   1.000
_cell.length_c   1.000
_cell.angle_alpha   90.00
_cell.angle_beta   90.00
_cell.angle_gamma   90.00
#
_symmetry.space_group_name_H-M   'P 1'
#
loop_
_entity.id
_entity.type
_entity.pdbx_description
1 polymer ?
#
loop_
_entity_poly.entity_id
_entity_poly.type
_entity_poly.pdbx_seq_one_letter_code
_entity_poly.pdbx_strand_id
1 'polypeptide(L)'
;MKWRGFCLGVSSDIRKGTAMTKPALPNRKGNLKLIPQGAFIMGTDIEAFYGTALANSEHAKLDEAPMHVRFLEAYLIEQYPVTNAEYAAFVQETNHPPPPHWNNGNFAPEAANLPVVHVSWHDSNAYAHWAGKRLPTEAEWEKACRGPDGRIYPWGNVFVADETESTETPTETVQILTAHLTPVGVRPATVSPYGVGDAAGNVWEWTADWYQPYSDPKPSKQQIDDKHKALRGGSWLEVRDGTAERYFRCANRLHAPPDYAAGNIGFRCVQDVLPGQAESVHVPIEPLVDYVKQRKLANLHLLQKRTEKNSLKDTLIAAFLISGAVYGIAMKPELVLVGITAGIIGVGFLFSAGVNFWRRWRAVQRAKQVESDF
;
A
#
# COMPACT_ATOMS: atom_id res chain seq x y z
N MET A 1 40.05 -12.29 75.17
CA MET A 1 39.36 -11.80 73.96
C MET A 1 39.55 -12.86 72.87
N LYS A 2 38.55 -13.71 72.63
CA LYS A 2 37.51 -13.60 71.59
C LYS A 2 38.00 -13.94 70.16
N TRP A 3 37.58 -15.15 69.75
CA TRP A 3 37.18 -15.65 68.43
C TRP A 3 38.19 -16.09 67.36
N ARG A 4 38.06 -17.39 67.01
CA ARG A 4 38.55 -18.06 65.81
C ARG A 4 37.81 -17.52 64.57
N GLY A 5 38.56 -17.17 63.52
CA GLY A 5 38.04 -16.79 62.21
C GLY A 5 38.31 -17.88 61.18
N PHE A 6 37.23 -18.38 60.60
CA PHE A 6 37.14 -19.42 59.58
C PHE A 6 37.34 -18.78 58.20
N CYS A 7 38.28 -19.26 57.38
CA CYS A 7 38.35 -18.90 55.96
C CYS A 7 38.20 -20.18 55.15
N LEU A 8 36.99 -20.38 54.60
CA LEU A 8 36.70 -21.42 53.62
C LEU A 8 37.02 -20.93 52.20
N GLY A 9 37.61 -21.82 51.41
CA GLY A 9 38.03 -21.58 50.05
C GLY A 9 36.88 -21.35 49.07
N VAL A 10 37.18 -20.58 48.02
CA VAL A 10 36.31 -20.38 46.87
C VAL A 10 36.62 -21.47 45.85
N SER A 11 35.73 -22.44 45.74
CA SER A 11 35.72 -23.43 44.65
C SER A 11 34.91 -22.88 43.48
N SER A 12 35.47 -22.98 42.28
CA SER A 12 34.87 -22.57 41.01
C SER A 12 33.86 -23.62 40.54
N ASP A 13 32.56 -23.34 40.68
CA ASP A 13 31.50 -24.11 40.02
C ASP A 13 30.83 -23.28 38.92
N ILE A 14 31.16 -23.63 37.68
CA ILE A 14 30.49 -23.19 36.46
C ILE A 14 29.07 -23.79 36.47
N ARG A 15 28.09 -23.01 36.90
CA ARG A 15 26.67 -23.35 36.66
C ARG A 15 26.34 -23.06 35.21
N LYS A 16 26.20 -24.14 34.42
CA LYS A 16 25.48 -24.13 33.14
C LYS A 16 24.07 -23.58 33.42
N GLY A 17 23.79 -22.39 32.92
CA GLY A 17 22.44 -21.82 32.97
C GLY A 17 21.53 -22.64 32.07
N THR A 18 20.59 -23.35 32.69
CA THR A 18 19.43 -23.94 32.01
C THR A 18 18.64 -22.80 31.40
N ALA A 19 18.61 -22.71 30.07
CA ALA A 19 17.70 -21.81 29.38
C ALA A 19 16.27 -22.21 29.77
N MET A 20 15.61 -21.39 30.59
CA MET A 20 14.20 -21.56 30.88
C MET A 20 13.44 -21.32 29.57
N THR A 21 12.96 -22.39 28.96
CA THR A 21 12.08 -22.32 27.79
C THR A 21 10.80 -21.59 28.19
N LYS A 22 10.57 -20.42 27.59
CA LYS A 22 9.34 -19.63 27.71
C LYS A 22 8.14 -20.56 27.46
N PRO A 23 7.06 -20.49 28.28
CA PRO A 23 5.85 -21.27 28.05
C PRO A 23 5.37 -21.05 26.60
N ALA A 24 5.06 -22.14 25.90
CA ALA A 24 4.62 -22.08 24.53
C ALA A 24 3.25 -21.39 24.46
N LEU A 25 3.19 -20.29 23.71
CA LEU A 25 1.94 -19.60 23.39
C LEU A 25 0.95 -20.57 22.74
N PRO A 26 -0.35 -20.48 23.06
CA PRO A 26 -1.37 -21.35 22.49
C PRO A 26 -1.29 -21.33 20.95
N ASN A 27 -0.88 -22.48 20.41
CA ASN A 27 -0.84 -22.89 19.02
C ASN A 27 -0.49 -21.84 17.93
N ARG A 28 0.68 -21.19 18.04
CA ARG A 28 1.22 -20.29 17.00
C ARG A 28 1.61 -20.94 15.66
N LYS A 29 1.65 -22.28 15.58
CA LYS A 29 2.18 -23.00 14.41
C LYS A 29 1.19 -23.19 13.26
N GLY A 30 -0.10 -22.87 13.44
CA GLY A 30 -1.14 -23.16 12.44
C GLY A 30 -1.36 -22.12 11.35
N ASN A 31 -0.98 -20.86 11.58
CA ASN A 31 -1.49 -19.73 10.75
C ASN A 31 -0.39 -18.94 10.02
N LEU A 32 0.82 -19.49 9.84
CA LEU A 32 1.85 -18.86 9.01
C LEU A 32 1.77 -19.36 7.57
N LYS A 33 1.91 -18.43 6.62
CA LYS A 33 1.98 -18.72 5.18
C LYS A 33 3.38 -18.44 4.67
N LEU A 34 3.94 -19.40 3.95
CA LEU A 34 5.21 -19.22 3.25
C LEU A 34 4.99 -18.33 2.04
N ILE A 35 5.66 -17.19 2.02
CA ILE A 35 5.84 -16.40 0.81
C ILE A 35 7.18 -16.83 0.20
N PRO A 36 7.19 -17.43 -0.99
CA PRO A 36 8.43 -17.92 -1.59
C PRO A 36 9.35 -16.76 -1.95
N GLN A 37 10.65 -17.01 -1.91
CA GLN A 37 11.64 -16.06 -2.43
C GLN A 37 11.37 -15.77 -3.92
N GLY A 38 11.74 -14.58 -4.38
CA GLY A 38 11.62 -14.25 -5.80
C GLY A 38 11.23 -12.80 -6.04
N ALA A 39 11.32 -12.42 -7.30
CA ALA A 39 10.91 -11.10 -7.74
C ALA A 39 9.38 -10.96 -7.80
N PHE A 40 8.92 -9.74 -7.55
CA PHE A 40 7.53 -9.34 -7.74
C PHE A 40 7.47 -7.87 -8.19
N ILE A 41 6.30 -7.48 -8.67
CA ILE A 41 6.01 -6.11 -9.07
C ILE A 41 5.45 -5.35 -7.87
N MET A 42 6.15 -4.29 -7.47
CA MET A 42 5.74 -3.37 -6.41
C MET A 42 5.24 -2.06 -7.00
N GLY A 43 4.20 -1.50 -6.40
CA GLY A 43 3.57 -0.25 -6.81
C GLY A 43 2.69 -0.37 -8.05
N THR A 44 2.29 0.77 -8.58
CA THR A 44 1.43 0.89 -9.77
C THR A 44 2.00 1.91 -10.74
N ASP A 45 1.58 1.82 -12.00
CA ASP A 45 1.86 2.88 -12.97
C ASP A 45 0.67 3.84 -13.04
N ILE A 46 0.97 5.11 -12.82
CA ILE A 46 0.00 6.20 -12.69
C ILE A 46 -0.90 6.31 -13.93
N GLU A 47 -0.34 6.07 -15.13
CA GLU A 47 -1.08 6.25 -16.39
C GLU A 47 -2.00 5.07 -16.75
N ALA A 48 -1.72 3.86 -16.28
CA ALA A 48 -2.59 2.70 -16.49
C ALA A 48 -3.91 2.82 -15.72
N PHE A 49 -3.95 3.65 -14.69
CA PHE A 49 -5.14 3.94 -13.88
C PHE A 49 -5.96 5.12 -14.41
N TYR A 50 -5.37 6.01 -15.22
CA TYR A 50 -6.05 7.17 -15.81
C TYR A 50 -7.01 6.86 -16.97
N GLY A 51 -7.33 5.59 -17.21
CA GLY A 51 -8.30 5.15 -18.20
C GLY A 51 -9.69 4.83 -17.63
N THR A 52 -9.84 4.74 -16.31
CA THR A 52 -11.09 4.40 -15.62
C THR A 52 -11.55 5.55 -14.72
N ALA A 53 -12.76 5.46 -14.16
CA ALA A 53 -13.55 6.51 -13.52
C ALA A 53 -12.87 7.38 -12.42
N LEU A 54 -11.63 7.05 -12.02
CA LEU A 54 -10.86 7.73 -10.98
C LEU A 54 -9.90 8.81 -11.52
N ALA A 55 -9.78 8.96 -12.85
CA ALA A 55 -8.87 9.91 -13.51
C ALA A 55 -9.12 11.39 -13.18
N ASN A 56 -10.34 11.74 -12.76
CA ASN A 56 -10.74 13.11 -12.41
C ASN A 56 -10.91 13.32 -10.89
N SER A 57 -10.56 12.34 -10.06
CA SER A 57 -10.57 12.55 -8.61
C SER A 57 -9.32 13.33 -8.20
N GLU A 58 -9.47 14.33 -7.33
CA GLU A 58 -8.35 15.06 -6.68
C GLU A 58 -7.41 14.15 -5.86
N HIS A 59 -7.67 12.83 -5.86
CA HIS A 59 -7.13 11.88 -4.92
C HIS A 59 -6.30 10.75 -5.54
N ALA A 60 -6.04 10.75 -6.86
CA ALA A 60 -5.06 9.81 -7.44
C ALA A 60 -3.67 10.08 -6.83
N LYS A 61 -3.22 9.25 -5.88
CA LYS A 61 -1.97 9.51 -5.16
C LYS A 61 -0.76 9.07 -6.00
N LEU A 62 0.22 9.97 -6.10
CA LEU A 62 1.49 9.76 -6.81
C LEU A 62 2.44 8.80 -6.05
N ASP A 63 2.11 8.43 -4.81
CA ASP A 63 3.00 7.71 -3.89
C ASP A 63 3.04 6.19 -4.08
N GLU A 64 2.09 5.62 -4.83
CA GLU A 64 2.09 4.21 -5.23
C GLU A 64 3.03 3.94 -6.42
N ALA A 65 3.62 4.99 -6.99
CA ALA A 65 4.33 4.95 -8.25
C ALA A 65 5.80 5.36 -8.11
N PRO A 66 6.69 4.83 -8.98
CA PRO A 66 6.37 4.00 -10.15
C PRO A 66 6.19 2.52 -9.82
N MET A 67 5.58 1.79 -10.74
CA MET A 67 5.70 0.34 -10.81
C MET A 67 7.17 -0.05 -11.02
N HIS A 68 7.67 -0.96 -10.19
CA HIS A 68 9.07 -1.41 -10.23
C HIS A 68 9.21 -2.85 -9.72
N VAL A 69 10.28 -3.53 -10.13
CA VAL A 69 10.57 -4.90 -9.69
C VAL A 69 11.37 -4.87 -8.38
N ARG A 70 10.97 -5.71 -7.43
CA ARG A 70 11.71 -5.96 -6.17
C ARG A 70 11.94 -7.46 -6.03
N PHE A 71 13.11 -7.83 -5.54
CA PHE A 71 13.41 -9.19 -5.10
C PHE A 71 13.29 -9.28 -3.59
N LEU A 72 12.61 -10.31 -3.10
CA LEU A 72 12.52 -10.62 -1.67
C LEU A 72 12.94 -12.06 -1.43
N GLU A 73 13.67 -12.28 -0.34
CA GLU A 73 13.90 -13.61 0.22
C GLU A 73 12.58 -14.26 0.66
N ALA A 74 12.63 -15.56 0.96
CA ALA A 74 11.48 -16.26 1.51
C ALA A 74 11.22 -15.83 2.96
N TYR A 75 9.96 -15.68 3.33
CA TYR A 75 9.54 -15.36 4.70
C TYR A 75 8.19 -16.00 4.99
N LEU A 76 7.87 -16.12 6.27
CA LEU A 76 6.57 -16.53 6.76
C LEU A 76 5.77 -15.29 7.15
N ILE A 77 4.49 -15.23 6.79
CA ILE A 77 3.57 -14.16 7.21
C ILE A 77 2.36 -14.74 7.91
N GLU A 78 1.83 -14.06 8.92
CA GLU A 78 0.56 -14.44 9.53
C GLU A 78 -0.57 -14.35 8.50
N GLN A 79 -1.36 -15.42 8.43
CA GLN A 79 -2.51 -15.54 7.55
C GLN A 79 -3.53 -14.42 7.81
N TYR A 80 -3.67 -13.98 9.05
CA TYR A 80 -4.62 -12.97 9.50
C TYR A 80 -3.93 -11.92 10.38
N PRO A 81 -4.54 -10.73 10.56
CA PRO A 81 -4.09 -9.76 11.57
C PRO A 81 -4.13 -10.34 12.98
N VAL A 82 -3.29 -9.79 13.86
CA VAL A 82 -3.24 -10.18 15.28
C VAL A 82 -4.59 -9.89 15.94
N THR A 83 -5.13 -10.88 16.63
CA THR A 83 -6.43 -10.80 17.31
C THR A 83 -6.33 -10.21 18.72
N ASN A 84 -7.46 -9.77 19.28
CA ASN A 84 -7.53 -9.33 20.68
C ASN A 84 -7.04 -10.43 21.65
N ALA A 85 -7.43 -11.69 21.43
CA ALA A 85 -7.00 -12.81 22.28
C ALA A 85 -5.48 -13.01 22.25
N GLU A 86 -4.86 -12.90 21.07
CA GLU A 86 -3.42 -13.00 20.91
C GLU A 86 -2.69 -11.82 21.57
N TYR A 87 -3.19 -10.60 21.40
CA TYR A 87 -2.63 -9.40 22.02
C TYR A 87 -2.80 -9.40 23.55
N ALA A 88 -3.86 -10.00 24.07
CA ALA A 88 -4.10 -10.12 25.51
C ALA A 88 -3.04 -10.96 26.21
N ALA A 89 -2.58 -12.04 25.57
CA ALA A 89 -1.49 -12.85 26.08
C ALA A 89 -0.19 -12.04 26.19
N PHE A 90 0.08 -11.15 25.24
CA PHE A 90 1.21 -10.22 25.31
C PHE A 90 1.05 -9.27 26.51
N VAL A 91 -0.09 -8.59 26.62
CA VAL A 91 -0.39 -7.69 27.75
C VAL A 91 -0.21 -8.39 29.10
N GLN A 92 -0.73 -9.61 29.22
CA GLN A 92 -0.64 -10.40 30.46
C GLN A 92 0.80 -10.81 30.81
N GLU A 93 1.61 -11.21 29.82
CA GLU A 93 2.97 -11.69 30.06
C GLU A 93 3.98 -10.56 30.29
N THR A 94 3.76 -9.38 29.69
CA THR A 94 4.74 -8.28 29.72
C THR A 94 4.30 -7.08 30.56
N ASN A 95 3.04 -7.08 31.01
CA ASN A 95 2.40 -5.93 31.65
C ASN A 95 2.38 -4.68 30.73
N HIS A 96 2.37 -4.89 29.41
CA HIS A 96 2.21 -3.82 28.42
C HIS A 96 0.82 -3.19 28.54
N PRO A 97 0.65 -1.87 28.31
CA PRO A 97 -0.66 -1.24 28.38
C PRO A 97 -1.67 -1.90 27.43
N PRO A 98 -2.87 -2.28 27.91
CA PRO A 98 -3.93 -2.77 27.04
C PRO A 98 -4.47 -1.63 26.15
N PRO A 99 -5.08 -1.97 25.00
CA PRO A 99 -5.77 -0.97 24.18
C PRO A 99 -6.79 -0.16 25.00
N PRO A 100 -6.89 1.16 24.79
CA PRO A 100 -7.65 2.06 25.67
C PRO A 100 -9.16 1.80 25.68
N HIS A 101 -9.69 1.11 24.67
CA HIS A 101 -11.10 0.75 24.58
C HIS A 101 -11.44 -0.55 25.33
N TRP A 102 -10.45 -1.28 25.84
CA TRP A 102 -10.67 -2.46 26.67
C TRP A 102 -11.12 -2.03 28.07
N ASN A 103 -12.23 -2.58 28.55
CA ASN A 103 -12.78 -2.27 29.86
C ASN A 103 -11.95 -2.94 30.95
N ASN A 104 -11.27 -2.14 31.79
CA ASN A 104 -10.35 -2.63 32.83
C ASN A 104 -9.32 -3.63 32.28
N GLY A 105 -8.79 -3.36 31.08
CA GLY A 105 -7.80 -4.21 30.41
C GLY A 105 -8.36 -5.52 29.84
N ASN A 106 -9.67 -5.65 29.72
CA ASN A 106 -10.33 -6.81 29.13
C ASN A 106 -11.25 -6.41 27.96
N PHE A 107 -11.46 -7.34 27.04
CA PHE A 107 -12.42 -7.24 25.94
C PHE A 107 -13.56 -8.26 26.16
N ALA A 108 -14.70 -8.02 25.52
CA ALA A 108 -15.81 -8.95 25.59
C ALA A 108 -15.46 -10.28 24.88
N PRO A 109 -15.89 -11.47 25.38
CA PRO A 109 -15.50 -12.76 24.80
C PRO A 109 -15.74 -12.89 23.29
N GLU A 110 -16.80 -12.30 22.77
CA GLU A 110 -17.13 -12.25 21.33
C GLU A 110 -16.12 -11.45 20.50
N ALA A 111 -15.40 -10.52 21.13
CA ALA A 111 -14.35 -9.73 20.49
C ALA A 111 -13.00 -10.45 20.43
N ALA A 112 -12.88 -11.65 21.00
CA ALA A 112 -11.62 -12.40 21.08
C ALA A 112 -10.95 -12.61 19.72
N ASN A 113 -11.73 -12.91 18.68
CA ASN A 113 -11.25 -13.17 17.33
C ASN A 113 -11.31 -11.93 16.41
N LEU A 114 -11.66 -10.76 16.93
CA LEU A 114 -11.52 -9.50 16.20
C LEU A 114 -10.04 -9.11 16.13
N PRO A 115 -9.58 -8.49 15.04
CA PRO A 115 -8.24 -7.92 14.99
C PRO A 115 -8.09 -6.86 16.09
N VAL A 116 -6.92 -6.84 16.74
CA VAL A 116 -6.62 -5.80 17.72
C VAL A 116 -6.47 -4.45 17.02
N VAL A 117 -7.09 -3.42 17.60
CA VAL A 117 -7.08 -2.03 17.12
C VAL A 117 -6.74 -1.07 18.24
N HIS A 118 -6.58 0.22 17.93
CA HIS A 118 -6.06 1.22 18.87
C HIS A 118 -4.66 0.86 19.39
N VAL A 119 -3.81 0.34 18.49
CA VAL A 119 -2.41 0.04 18.75
C VAL A 119 -1.52 0.91 17.86
N SER A 120 -0.51 1.51 18.45
CA SER A 120 0.50 2.30 17.73
C SER A 120 1.51 1.40 17.01
N TRP A 121 2.35 1.98 16.16
CA TRP A 121 3.45 1.23 15.56
C TRP A 121 4.39 0.65 16.62
N HIS A 122 4.62 1.39 17.71
CA HIS A 122 5.44 0.95 18.83
C HIS A 122 4.85 -0.25 19.56
N ASP A 123 3.55 -0.25 19.79
CA ASP A 123 2.82 -1.38 20.40
C ASP A 123 2.89 -2.63 19.51
N SER A 124 2.61 -2.46 18.22
CA SER A 124 2.68 -3.53 17.23
C SER A 124 4.07 -4.12 17.11
N ASN A 125 5.11 -3.28 17.10
CA ASN A 125 6.49 -3.73 17.03
C ASN A 125 6.94 -4.44 18.33
N ALA A 126 6.51 -3.93 19.50
CA ALA A 126 6.79 -4.58 20.79
C ALA A 126 6.14 -5.97 20.88
N TYR A 127 4.88 -6.09 20.45
CA TYR A 127 4.20 -7.38 20.32
C TYR A 127 4.98 -8.32 19.39
N ALA A 128 5.35 -7.86 18.20
CA ALA A 128 6.04 -8.68 17.21
C ALA A 128 7.36 -9.24 17.78
N HIS A 129 8.15 -8.42 18.47
CA HIS A 129 9.38 -8.86 19.13
C HIS A 129 9.13 -9.84 20.29
N TRP A 130 8.16 -9.57 21.16
CA TRP A 130 7.76 -10.52 22.21
C TRP A 130 7.31 -11.86 21.61
N ALA A 131 6.72 -11.80 20.41
CA ALA A 131 6.30 -12.95 19.66
C ALA A 131 7.44 -13.71 18.96
N GLY A 132 8.69 -13.22 19.00
CA GLY A 132 9.79 -13.80 18.24
C GLY A 132 9.64 -13.61 16.72
N LYS A 133 8.94 -12.55 16.33
CA LYS A 133 8.62 -12.16 14.94
C LYS A 133 9.07 -10.71 14.72
N ARG A 134 8.68 -10.13 13.59
CA ARG A 134 8.81 -8.71 13.28
C ARG A 134 7.59 -8.21 12.49
N LEU A 135 7.45 -6.91 12.34
CA LEU A 135 6.49 -6.35 11.38
C LEU A 135 6.94 -6.63 9.94
N PRO A 136 6.01 -6.85 9.00
CA PRO A 136 6.34 -6.94 7.58
C PRO A 136 6.95 -5.63 7.11
N THR A 137 7.93 -5.70 6.21
CA THR A 137 8.23 -4.55 5.36
C THR A 137 7.05 -4.27 4.44
N GLU A 138 6.97 -3.06 3.91
CA GLU A 138 5.92 -2.72 2.96
C GLU A 138 5.95 -3.62 1.71
N ALA A 139 7.15 -3.93 1.23
CA ALA A 139 7.35 -4.81 0.08
C ALA A 139 6.86 -6.24 0.37
N GLU A 140 7.17 -6.78 1.56
CA GLU A 140 6.68 -8.09 1.99
C GLU A 140 5.16 -8.11 2.12
N TRP A 141 4.57 -7.06 2.68
CA TRP A 141 3.12 -6.97 2.76
C TRP A 141 2.48 -6.97 1.37
N GLU A 142 3.01 -6.17 0.44
CA GLU A 142 2.47 -6.06 -0.92
C GLU A 142 2.60 -7.37 -1.70
N LYS A 143 3.77 -8.02 -1.65
CA LYS A 143 3.97 -9.32 -2.29
C LYS A 143 2.98 -10.37 -1.75
N ALA A 144 2.80 -10.42 -0.44
CA ALA A 144 1.87 -11.33 0.22
C ALA A 144 0.41 -11.09 -0.21
N CYS A 145 0.02 -9.83 -0.39
CA CYS A 145 -1.31 -9.42 -0.85
C CYS A 145 -1.54 -9.79 -2.32
N ARG A 146 -0.58 -9.51 -3.20
CA ARG A 146 -0.75 -9.61 -4.66
C ARG A 146 -0.74 -11.04 -5.20
N GLY A 147 0.04 -11.93 -4.59
CA GLY A 147 0.37 -13.20 -5.22
C GLY A 147 1.45 -13.10 -6.31
N PRO A 148 1.79 -14.23 -6.94
CA PRO A 148 2.88 -14.33 -7.93
C PRO A 148 2.56 -13.65 -9.27
N ASP A 149 1.29 -13.40 -9.56
CA ASP A 149 0.75 -12.82 -10.79
C ASP A 149 0.49 -11.30 -10.70
N GLY A 150 0.84 -10.66 -9.57
CA GLY A 150 0.84 -9.20 -9.44
C GLY A 150 -0.55 -8.56 -9.42
N ARG A 151 -1.54 -9.20 -8.79
CA ARG A 151 -2.96 -8.78 -8.80
C ARG A 151 -3.17 -7.36 -8.27
N ILE A 152 -4.28 -6.73 -8.68
CA ILE A 152 -4.72 -5.43 -8.16
C ILE A 152 -5.30 -5.58 -6.75
N TYR A 153 -6.14 -6.58 -6.54
CA TYR A 153 -6.73 -6.97 -5.25
C TYR A 153 -6.28 -8.40 -4.90
N PRO A 154 -6.32 -8.83 -3.63
CA PRO A 154 -5.98 -10.22 -3.27
C PRO A 154 -6.74 -11.27 -4.09
N TRP A 155 -8.03 -11.01 -4.36
CA TRP A 155 -8.93 -11.91 -5.07
C TRP A 155 -8.87 -11.80 -6.61
N GLY A 156 -8.18 -10.79 -7.18
CA GLY A 156 -8.08 -10.64 -8.63
C GLY A 156 -7.91 -9.20 -9.10
N ASN A 157 -8.29 -8.95 -10.35
CA ASN A 157 -8.09 -7.65 -11.02
C ASN A 157 -9.39 -6.84 -11.20
N VAL A 158 -10.52 -7.38 -10.78
CA VAL A 158 -11.82 -6.72 -10.85
C VAL A 158 -12.28 -6.45 -9.43
N PHE A 159 -12.67 -5.20 -9.17
CA PHE A 159 -13.33 -4.87 -7.92
C PHE A 159 -14.74 -5.43 -7.95
N VAL A 160 -15.08 -6.22 -6.95
CA VAL A 160 -16.42 -6.75 -6.76
C VAL A 160 -17.02 -5.96 -5.61
N ALA A 161 -17.85 -4.96 -5.93
CA ALA A 161 -18.80 -4.45 -4.96
C ALA A 161 -19.83 -5.57 -4.75
N ASP A 162 -20.11 -5.94 -3.50
CA ASP A 162 -21.06 -7.03 -3.18
C ASP A 162 -22.27 -6.96 -4.13
N GLU A 163 -22.52 -8.04 -4.87
CA GLU A 163 -23.73 -8.17 -5.70
C GLU A 163 -24.93 -8.38 -4.78
N THR A 164 -25.44 -7.31 -4.18
CA THR A 164 -26.72 -7.34 -3.45
C THR A 164 -27.94 -7.11 -4.33
N GLU A 165 -27.79 -7.02 -5.66
CA GLU A 165 -28.90 -6.78 -6.61
C GLU A 165 -28.95 -7.73 -7.82
N SER A 166 -28.47 -8.98 -7.68
CA SER A 166 -28.91 -10.04 -8.60
C SER A 166 -30.25 -10.60 -8.10
N THR A 167 -31.37 -10.16 -8.68
CA THR A 167 -32.72 -10.67 -8.38
C THR A 167 -33.00 -12.06 -8.97
N GLU A 168 -32.01 -12.72 -9.56
CA GLU A 168 -32.18 -14.05 -10.16
C GLU A 168 -31.17 -15.03 -9.55
N THR A 169 -31.68 -15.90 -8.69
CA THR A 169 -31.02 -17.01 -7.96
C THR A 169 -30.23 -16.63 -6.69
N PRO A 170 -30.55 -17.24 -5.51
CA PRO A 170 -29.74 -17.11 -4.31
C PRO A 170 -28.46 -17.95 -4.49
N THR A 171 -27.50 -17.39 -5.20
CA THR A 171 -26.12 -17.85 -5.13
C THR A 171 -25.49 -17.23 -3.89
N GLU A 172 -24.75 -18.04 -3.13
CA GLU A 172 -24.07 -17.66 -1.89
C GLU A 172 -23.38 -16.30 -2.07
N THR A 173 -23.91 -15.24 -1.46
CA THR A 173 -23.33 -13.90 -1.57
C THR A 173 -21.95 -13.92 -0.95
N VAL A 174 -20.93 -13.86 -1.80
CA VAL A 174 -19.53 -13.83 -1.40
C VAL A 174 -19.27 -12.47 -0.74
N GLN A 175 -19.39 -12.41 0.59
CA GLN A 175 -19.22 -11.17 1.32
C GLN A 175 -17.75 -10.72 1.30
N ILE A 176 -17.44 -9.77 0.42
CA ILE A 176 -16.09 -9.20 0.27
C ILE A 176 -15.98 -7.92 1.10
N LEU A 177 -17.08 -7.18 1.24
CA LEU A 177 -17.10 -5.86 1.87
C LEU A 177 -17.86 -5.89 3.21
N THR A 178 -17.25 -5.32 4.24
CA THR A 178 -17.85 -5.19 5.57
C THR A 178 -17.58 -3.81 6.14
N ALA A 179 -18.65 -3.11 6.52
CA ALA A 179 -18.65 -1.74 7.02
C ALA A 179 -18.41 -1.62 8.54
N HIS A 180 -17.88 -2.68 9.16
CA HIS A 180 -17.51 -2.76 10.57
C HIS A 180 -16.36 -3.76 10.74
N LEU A 181 -15.72 -3.74 11.92
CA LEU A 181 -14.71 -4.72 12.28
C LEU A 181 -15.32 -6.12 12.32
N THR A 182 -14.64 -7.10 11.73
CA THR A 182 -15.12 -8.49 11.69
C THR A 182 -14.10 -9.45 12.26
N PRO A 183 -14.53 -10.62 12.77
CA PRO A 183 -13.60 -11.66 13.17
C PRO A 183 -12.69 -12.02 12.01
N VAL A 184 -11.42 -12.30 12.30
CA VAL A 184 -10.49 -12.65 11.22
C VAL A 184 -10.93 -13.93 10.50
N GLY A 185 -10.74 -13.97 9.19
CA GLY A 185 -11.01 -15.14 8.35
C GLY A 185 -12.46 -15.35 7.93
N VAL A 186 -13.38 -14.44 8.26
CA VAL A 186 -14.80 -14.56 7.83
C VAL A 186 -15.02 -14.29 6.34
N ARG A 187 -14.01 -13.78 5.62
CA ARG A 187 -14.06 -13.45 4.18
C ARG A 187 -13.11 -14.34 3.36
N PRO A 188 -13.35 -15.65 3.25
CA PRO A 188 -12.43 -16.59 2.59
C PRO A 188 -12.20 -16.30 1.11
N ALA A 189 -13.15 -15.66 0.42
CA ALA A 189 -12.99 -15.28 -0.98
C ALA A 189 -11.99 -14.13 -1.21
N THR A 190 -11.59 -13.44 -0.13
CA THR A 190 -10.59 -12.36 -0.17
C THR A 190 -9.16 -12.84 0.08
N VAL A 191 -8.97 -14.15 0.22
CA VAL A 191 -7.66 -14.74 0.49
C VAL A 191 -6.77 -14.63 -0.75
N SER A 192 -5.55 -14.14 -0.57
CA SER A 192 -4.57 -13.99 -1.64
C SER A 192 -4.11 -15.35 -2.18
N PRO A 193 -3.44 -15.40 -3.35
CA PRO A 193 -2.87 -16.65 -3.89
C PRO A 193 -1.87 -17.35 -2.95
N TYR A 194 -1.26 -16.60 -2.04
CA TYR A 194 -0.35 -17.14 -1.02
C TYR A 194 -1.08 -17.59 0.27
N GLY A 195 -2.41 -17.54 0.29
CA GLY A 195 -3.21 -17.96 1.43
C GLY A 195 -3.33 -16.89 2.51
N VAL A 196 -3.05 -15.62 2.23
CA VAL A 196 -3.11 -14.52 3.19
C VAL A 196 -4.51 -13.90 3.15
N GLY A 197 -5.23 -13.98 4.27
CA GLY A 197 -6.59 -13.44 4.40
C GLY A 197 -6.61 -12.05 5.04
N ASP A 198 -7.72 -11.35 4.85
CA ASP A 198 -7.97 -10.01 5.40
C ASP A 198 -6.88 -8.98 5.09
N ALA A 199 -6.08 -9.18 4.02
CA ALA A 199 -5.10 -8.20 3.57
C ALA A 199 -5.78 -6.95 2.94
N ALA A 200 -7.06 -7.06 2.57
CA ALA A 200 -7.84 -5.95 2.06
C ALA A 200 -9.06 -5.71 2.97
N GLY A 201 -9.14 -4.51 3.55
CA GLY A 201 -10.16 -4.13 4.52
C GLY A 201 -9.96 -4.74 5.90
N ASN A 202 -11.04 -4.79 6.69
CA ASN A 202 -11.00 -5.01 8.13
C ASN A 202 -10.19 -3.92 8.83
N VAL A 203 -8.86 -3.99 8.85
CA VAL A 203 -7.99 -2.98 9.49
C VAL A 203 -6.85 -2.58 8.57
N TRP A 204 -6.48 -1.30 8.63
CA TRP A 204 -5.18 -0.85 8.16
C TRP A 204 -4.08 -1.55 8.97
N GLU A 205 -2.98 -1.91 8.32
CA GLU A 205 -1.91 -2.67 8.96
C GLU A 205 -0.58 -1.93 8.97
N TRP A 206 0.02 -1.83 10.15
CA TRP A 206 1.38 -1.30 10.33
C TRP A 206 2.43 -2.15 9.63
N THR A 207 3.37 -1.48 8.96
CA THR A 207 4.58 -2.08 8.38
C THR A 207 5.84 -1.51 9.03
N ALA A 208 6.99 -2.16 8.85
CA ALA A 208 8.26 -1.74 9.43
C ALA A 208 8.81 -0.44 8.82
N ASP A 209 8.49 -0.18 7.55
CA ASP A 209 9.09 0.88 6.74
C ASP A 209 8.64 2.28 7.15
N TRP A 210 9.60 3.21 7.07
CA TRP A 210 9.28 4.63 7.00
C TRP A 210 8.62 4.94 5.66
N TYR A 211 7.59 5.77 5.68
CA TYR A 211 6.89 6.15 4.47
C TYR A 211 7.78 7.03 3.59
N GLN A 212 8.13 6.53 2.41
CA GLN A 212 8.94 7.24 1.43
C GLN A 212 8.37 7.07 0.01
N PRO A 213 8.58 8.05 -0.89
CA PRO A 213 8.27 7.90 -2.32
C PRO A 213 9.03 6.71 -2.93
N TYR A 214 8.42 6.00 -3.88
CA TYR A 214 9.12 4.98 -4.65
C TYR A 214 10.03 5.56 -5.75
N SER A 215 9.82 6.81 -6.16
CA SER A 215 10.60 7.50 -7.19
C SER A 215 11.81 8.26 -6.62
N ASP A 216 12.90 8.23 -7.39
CA ASP A 216 14.08 9.09 -7.23
C ASP A 216 14.33 9.83 -8.57
N PRO A 217 14.43 11.18 -8.60
CA PRO A 217 14.33 12.12 -7.48
C PRO A 217 12.93 12.18 -6.88
N LYS A 218 12.88 12.38 -5.55
CA LYS A 218 11.63 12.54 -4.80
C LYS A 218 10.77 13.66 -5.42
N PRO A 219 9.47 13.45 -5.67
CA PRO A 219 8.61 14.47 -6.26
C PRO A 219 8.55 15.70 -5.34
N SER A 220 8.94 16.87 -5.88
CA SER A 220 9.13 18.13 -5.15
C SER A 220 7.87 18.68 -4.45
N LYS A 221 6.69 18.11 -4.71
CA LYS A 221 5.40 18.52 -4.13
C LYS A 221 4.91 17.60 -3.00
N GLN A 222 5.48 16.42 -2.84
CA GLN A 222 5.15 15.53 -1.72
C GLN A 222 6.16 15.82 -0.61
N GLN A 223 5.82 16.76 0.26
CA GLN A 223 6.51 16.92 1.54
C GLN A 223 6.10 15.78 2.46
N ILE A 224 6.51 14.57 2.11
CA ILE A 224 6.46 13.43 3.01
C ILE A 224 7.59 13.67 4.00
N ASP A 225 7.25 14.09 5.22
CA ASP A 225 8.24 14.10 6.28
C ASP A 225 8.69 12.64 6.55
N ASP A 226 9.93 12.49 6.95
CA ASP A 226 10.55 11.21 7.29
C ASP A 226 10.08 10.65 8.64
N LYS A 227 8.91 11.10 9.12
CA LYS A 227 8.41 10.84 10.48
C LYS A 227 7.20 9.92 10.53
N HIS A 228 6.74 9.43 9.39
CA HIS A 228 5.57 8.55 9.31
C HIS A 228 5.96 7.12 8.93
N LYS A 229 5.24 6.14 9.50
CA LYS A 229 5.34 4.73 9.13
C LYS A 229 4.27 4.38 8.10
N ALA A 230 4.58 3.44 7.22
CA ALA A 230 3.66 3.03 6.17
C ALA A 230 2.56 2.09 6.70
N LEU A 231 1.35 2.29 6.19
CA LEU A 231 0.14 1.52 6.45
C LEU A 231 -0.38 0.92 5.14
N ARG A 232 -0.87 -0.32 5.18
CA ARG A 232 -1.39 -1.03 3.99
C ARG A 232 -2.76 -1.68 4.26
N GLY A 233 -3.48 -1.98 3.18
CA GLY A 233 -4.68 -2.83 3.18
C GLY A 233 -6.05 -2.16 3.20
N GLY A 234 -6.16 -0.90 3.66
CA GLY A 234 -7.47 -0.31 3.89
C GLY A 234 -8.15 -0.91 5.13
N SER A 235 -9.31 -0.38 5.52
CA SER A 235 -10.07 -0.85 6.67
C SER A 235 -11.57 -0.95 6.39
N TRP A 236 -12.34 -1.31 7.40
CA TRP A 236 -13.80 -1.31 7.33
C TRP A 236 -14.41 0.09 7.08
N LEU A 237 -13.67 1.17 7.33
CA LEU A 237 -14.14 2.54 7.08
C LEU A 237 -14.27 2.86 5.59
N GLU A 238 -13.37 2.34 4.76
CA GLU A 238 -13.37 2.59 3.32
C GLU A 238 -14.57 1.93 2.62
N VAL A 239 -15.23 0.96 3.27
CA VAL A 239 -16.52 0.44 2.82
C VAL A 239 -17.63 1.45 3.11
N ARG A 240 -17.59 2.15 4.26
CA ARG A 240 -18.61 3.12 4.67
C ARG A 240 -18.61 4.40 3.85
N ASP A 241 -17.43 4.85 3.44
CA ASP A 241 -17.28 6.08 2.64
C ASP A 241 -17.29 5.83 1.12
N GLY A 242 -17.46 4.57 0.69
CA GLY A 242 -17.54 4.19 -0.71
C GLY A 242 -16.19 4.20 -1.44
N THR A 243 -15.06 4.21 -0.72
CA THR A 243 -13.71 4.28 -1.30
C THR A 243 -12.95 2.95 -1.31
N ALA A 244 -13.59 1.84 -0.91
CA ALA A 244 -13.01 0.50 -0.85
C ALA A 244 -12.33 0.08 -2.18
N GLU A 245 -12.95 0.38 -3.33
CA GLU A 245 -12.36 0.10 -4.65
C GLU A 245 -10.93 0.66 -4.79
N ARG A 246 -10.67 1.81 -4.17
CA ARG A 246 -9.38 2.49 -4.23
C ARG A 246 -8.41 1.97 -3.17
N TYR A 247 -8.85 1.80 -1.93
CA TYR A 247 -7.95 1.51 -0.81
C TYR A 247 -7.68 0.02 -0.59
N PHE A 248 -8.54 -0.87 -1.10
CA PHE A 248 -8.35 -2.32 -0.99
C PHE A 248 -7.37 -2.88 -2.03
N ARG A 249 -6.84 -2.02 -2.90
CA ARG A 249 -5.80 -2.41 -3.86
C ARG A 249 -4.53 -2.76 -3.11
N CYS A 250 -3.88 -3.86 -3.48
CA CYS A 250 -2.62 -4.28 -2.89
C CYS A 250 -1.52 -3.23 -3.07
N ALA A 251 -1.57 -2.35 -4.07
CA ALA A 251 -0.61 -1.26 -4.26
C ALA A 251 -0.84 -0.06 -3.31
N ASN A 252 -2.02 0.07 -2.72
CA ASN A 252 -2.44 1.31 -2.07
C ASN A 252 -1.79 1.52 -0.70
N ARG A 253 -1.39 2.76 -0.44
CA ARG A 253 -0.59 3.12 0.72
C ARG A 253 -1.22 4.27 1.49
N LEU A 254 -1.10 4.19 2.81
CA LEU A 254 -1.31 5.30 3.73
C LEU A 254 -0.09 5.42 4.65
N HIS A 255 -0.04 6.48 5.44
CA HIS A 255 1.00 6.67 6.44
C HIS A 255 0.44 7.42 7.64
N ALA A 256 1.02 7.18 8.81
CA ALA A 256 0.68 7.85 10.05
C ALA A 256 1.94 7.97 10.93
N PRO A 257 2.01 8.94 11.87
CA PRO A 257 3.09 8.99 12.86
C PRO A 257 3.14 7.68 13.65
N PRO A 258 4.31 7.21 14.11
CA PRO A 258 4.44 5.92 14.78
C PRO A 258 3.67 5.84 16.11
N ASP A 259 3.42 6.97 16.78
CA ASP A 259 2.63 7.06 18.00
C ASP A 259 1.11 7.10 17.75
N TYR A 260 0.67 7.24 16.49
CA TYR A 260 -0.74 7.30 16.16
C TYR A 260 -1.41 5.94 16.34
N ALA A 261 -2.64 5.92 16.85
CA ALA A 261 -3.44 4.72 17.01
C ALA A 261 -4.92 5.03 16.76
N ALA A 262 -5.62 4.15 16.05
CA ALA A 262 -7.03 4.35 15.71
C ALA A 262 -7.81 3.03 15.72
N GLY A 263 -9.15 3.12 15.82
CA GLY A 263 -10.07 1.97 15.89
C GLY A 263 -10.21 1.15 14.60
N ASN A 264 -9.46 1.53 13.57
CA ASN A 264 -9.38 0.83 12.28
C ASN A 264 -7.92 0.51 11.88
N ILE A 265 -6.97 0.66 12.80
CA ILE A 265 -5.55 0.35 12.59
C ILE A 265 -5.14 -0.79 13.52
N GLY A 266 -4.65 -1.87 12.93
CA GLY A 266 -4.06 -3.03 13.58
C GLY A 266 -2.74 -3.41 12.90
N PHE A 267 -2.40 -4.70 12.92
CA PHE A 267 -1.17 -5.20 12.31
C PHE A 267 -1.19 -6.73 12.17
N ARG A 268 -0.24 -7.25 11.38
CA ARG A 268 0.14 -8.66 11.34
C ARG A 268 1.66 -8.80 11.43
N CYS A 269 2.16 -9.99 11.75
CA CYS A 269 3.59 -10.25 11.88
C CYS A 269 4.13 -11.14 10.75
N VAL A 270 5.44 -11.03 10.54
CA VAL A 270 6.24 -11.93 9.70
C VAL A 270 7.40 -12.54 10.49
N GLN A 271 7.94 -13.64 9.96
CA GLN A 271 9.11 -14.32 10.49
C GLN A 271 10.04 -14.71 9.34
N ASP A 272 11.34 -14.50 9.52
CA ASP A 272 12.34 -14.89 8.53
C ASP A 272 12.42 -16.43 8.43
N VAL A 273 12.62 -16.93 7.21
CA VAL A 273 12.87 -18.36 6.96
C VAL A 273 14.37 -18.61 7.06
N LEU A 274 14.78 -19.59 7.86
CA LEU A 274 16.19 -19.98 7.94
C LEU A 274 16.62 -20.67 6.63
N PRO A 275 17.86 -20.45 6.17
CA PRO A 275 18.38 -21.10 4.96
C PRO A 275 18.18 -22.62 5.01
N GLY A 276 17.55 -23.19 3.98
CA GLY A 276 17.32 -24.65 3.84
C GLY A 276 15.95 -25.19 4.26
N GLN A 277 15.00 -24.33 4.67
CA GLN A 277 13.66 -24.76 5.13
C GLN A 277 12.50 -24.48 4.16
N ALA A 278 12.75 -23.94 2.97
CA ALA A 278 11.69 -23.62 2.01
C ALA A 278 12.03 -24.11 0.59
N GLU A 279 11.04 -24.70 -0.08
CA GLU A 279 11.09 -24.90 -1.53
C GLU A 279 10.99 -23.54 -2.23
N SER A 280 12.00 -23.21 -3.03
CA SER A 280 12.04 -21.94 -3.77
C SER A 280 11.13 -22.04 -5.00
N VAL A 281 10.05 -21.25 -5.05
CA VAL A 281 9.35 -20.98 -6.31
C VAL A 281 10.13 -19.88 -7.02
N HIS A 282 10.94 -20.25 -8.02
CA HIS A 282 11.70 -19.29 -8.80
C HIS A 282 10.77 -18.57 -9.79
N VAL A 283 10.49 -17.29 -9.53
CA VAL A 283 9.94 -16.39 -10.55
C VAL A 283 11.12 -15.72 -11.25
N PRO A 284 11.36 -15.99 -12.54
CA PRO A 284 12.46 -15.37 -13.27
C PRO A 284 12.27 -13.84 -13.28
N ILE A 285 13.36 -13.12 -13.06
CA ILE A 285 13.35 -11.65 -12.91
C ILE A 285 13.15 -10.99 -14.27
N GLU A 286 13.75 -11.56 -15.31
CA GLU A 286 13.82 -11.00 -16.66
C GLU A 286 12.43 -10.75 -17.27
N PRO A 287 11.47 -11.71 -17.23
CA PRO A 287 10.12 -11.46 -17.74
C PRO A 287 9.38 -10.36 -16.98
N LEU A 288 9.63 -10.20 -15.67
CA LEU A 288 9.01 -9.12 -14.88
C LEU A 288 9.61 -7.76 -15.23
N VAL A 289 10.93 -7.71 -15.43
CA VAL A 289 11.62 -6.49 -15.88
C VAL A 289 11.10 -6.08 -17.26
N ASP A 290 11.01 -7.02 -18.20
CA ASP A 290 10.47 -6.79 -19.53
C ASP A 290 9.01 -6.34 -19.47
N TYR A 291 8.18 -6.96 -18.64
CA TYR A 291 6.80 -6.55 -18.43
C TYR A 291 6.71 -5.10 -17.91
N VAL A 292 7.50 -4.74 -16.90
CA VAL A 292 7.54 -3.36 -16.37
C VAL A 292 8.05 -2.38 -17.43
N LYS A 293 9.06 -2.75 -18.22
CA LYS A 293 9.57 -1.94 -19.36
C LYS A 293 8.47 -1.69 -20.40
N GLN A 294 7.78 -2.75 -20.82
CA GLN A 294 6.66 -2.67 -21.78
C GLN A 294 5.52 -1.80 -21.26
N ARG A 295 5.15 -1.91 -19.97
CA ARG A 295 4.12 -1.07 -19.34
C ARG A 295 4.51 0.41 -19.33
N LYS A 296 5.74 0.72 -18.93
CA LYS A 296 6.26 2.11 -18.94
C LYS A 296 6.24 2.71 -20.36
N LEU A 297 6.67 1.94 -21.37
CA LEU A 297 6.64 2.37 -22.76
C LEU A 297 5.20 2.61 -23.26
N ALA A 298 4.28 1.69 -22.98
CA ALA A 298 2.87 1.85 -23.34
C ALA A 298 2.25 3.13 -22.73
N ASN A 299 2.58 3.42 -21.47
CA ASN A 299 2.11 4.62 -20.78
C ASN A 299 2.72 5.90 -21.35
N LEU A 300 4.00 5.89 -21.72
CA LEU A 300 4.62 7.01 -22.43
C LEU A 300 3.97 7.27 -23.79
N HIS A 301 3.61 6.22 -24.54
CA HIS A 301 2.85 6.37 -25.79
C HIS A 301 1.47 6.99 -25.57
N LEU A 302 0.74 6.59 -24.52
CA LEU A 302 -0.55 7.20 -24.16
C LEU A 302 -0.40 8.70 -23.83
N LEU A 303 0.62 9.06 -23.05
CA LEU A 303 0.96 10.44 -22.71
C LEU A 303 1.27 11.28 -23.95
N GLN A 304 2.06 10.73 -24.88
CA GLN A 304 2.38 11.39 -26.15
C GLN A 304 1.10 11.68 -26.95
N LYS A 305 0.22 10.67 -27.11
CA LYS A 305 -1.05 10.80 -27.84
C LYS A 305 -2.00 11.83 -27.20
N ARG A 306 -2.10 11.84 -25.86
CA ARG A 306 -2.90 12.85 -25.12
C ARG A 306 -2.36 14.26 -25.33
N THR A 307 -1.04 14.42 -25.22
CA THR A 307 -0.39 15.74 -25.37
C THR A 307 -0.52 16.27 -26.80
N GLU A 308 -0.42 15.40 -27.82
CA GLU A 308 -0.66 15.74 -29.22
C GLU A 308 -2.10 16.22 -29.45
N LYS A 309 -3.10 15.48 -28.93
CA LYS A 309 -4.51 15.87 -29.05
C LYS A 309 -4.79 17.23 -28.42
N ASN A 310 -4.25 17.49 -27.22
CA ASN A 310 -4.44 18.77 -26.53
C ASN A 310 -3.71 19.92 -27.23
N SER A 311 -2.47 19.69 -27.69
CA SER A 311 -1.73 20.69 -28.47
C SER A 311 -2.46 21.08 -29.76
N LEU A 312 -3.05 20.11 -30.48
CA LEU A 312 -3.84 20.37 -31.68
C LEU A 312 -5.10 21.18 -31.35
N LYS A 313 -5.84 20.78 -30.32
CA LYS A 313 -7.05 21.48 -29.86
C LYS A 313 -6.75 22.94 -29.52
N ASP A 314 -5.72 23.19 -28.73
CA ASP A 314 -5.35 24.55 -28.31
C ASP A 314 -4.91 25.41 -29.51
N THR A 315 -4.15 24.82 -30.45
CA THR A 315 -3.72 25.52 -31.67
C THR A 315 -4.90 25.92 -32.56
N LEU A 316 -5.88 25.03 -32.71
CA LEU A 316 -7.10 25.32 -33.51
C LEU A 316 -7.96 26.41 -32.86
N ILE A 317 -8.13 26.38 -31.53
CA ILE A 317 -8.86 27.42 -30.80
C ILE A 317 -8.15 28.77 -30.95
N ALA A 318 -6.83 28.79 -30.79
CA ALA A 318 -6.03 29.99 -30.98
C ALA A 318 -6.19 30.57 -32.39
N ALA A 319 -6.06 29.73 -33.43
CA ALA A 319 -6.19 30.16 -34.82
C ALA A 319 -7.58 30.78 -35.10
N PHE A 320 -8.65 30.19 -34.58
CA PHE A 320 -10.01 30.71 -34.72
C PHE A 320 -10.19 32.06 -34.02
N LEU A 321 -9.74 32.18 -32.77
CA LEU A 321 -9.87 33.39 -31.97
C LEU A 321 -9.06 34.56 -32.54
N ILE A 322 -7.83 34.29 -32.98
CA ILE A 322 -6.96 35.31 -33.59
C ILE A 322 -7.51 35.76 -34.94
N SER A 323 -8.00 34.83 -35.77
CA SER A 323 -8.61 35.19 -37.05
C SER A 323 -9.87 36.03 -36.87
N GLY A 324 -10.72 35.67 -35.89
CA GLY A 324 -11.89 36.45 -35.51
C GLY A 324 -11.54 37.84 -34.96
N ALA A 325 -10.46 37.94 -34.18
CA ALA A 325 -9.94 39.21 -33.68
C ALA A 325 -9.51 40.15 -34.80
N VAL A 326 -8.70 39.65 -35.74
CA VAL A 326 -8.25 40.41 -36.92
C VAL A 326 -9.44 40.89 -37.75
N TYR A 327 -10.42 40.00 -37.98
CA TYR A 327 -11.63 40.36 -38.71
C TYR A 327 -12.46 41.45 -38.00
N GLY A 328 -12.69 41.30 -36.69
CA GLY A 328 -13.41 42.29 -35.89
C GLY A 328 -12.74 43.65 -35.87
N ILE A 329 -11.41 43.69 -35.77
CA ILE A 329 -10.62 44.93 -35.76
C ILE A 329 -10.60 45.58 -37.16
N ALA A 330 -10.43 44.80 -38.23
CA ALA A 330 -10.22 45.33 -39.57
C ALA A 330 -11.53 45.71 -40.30
N MET A 331 -12.62 44.98 -40.05
CA MET A 331 -13.83 45.06 -40.89
C MET A 331 -15.05 45.67 -40.19
N LYS A 332 -15.08 45.77 -38.84
CA LYS A 332 -16.25 46.24 -38.08
C LYS A 332 -15.88 47.13 -36.88
N PRO A 333 -15.92 48.47 -37.04
CA PRO A 333 -15.56 49.42 -35.98
C PRO A 333 -16.31 49.20 -34.65
N GLU A 334 -17.56 48.76 -34.72
CA GLU A 334 -18.42 48.47 -33.57
C GLU A 334 -18.03 47.21 -32.78
N LEU A 335 -17.15 46.35 -33.33
CA LEU A 335 -16.71 45.08 -32.70
C LEU A 335 -15.25 45.11 -32.23
N VAL A 336 -14.56 46.25 -32.28
CA VAL A 336 -13.12 46.36 -31.96
C VAL A 336 -12.79 45.82 -30.57
N LEU A 337 -13.58 46.13 -29.54
CA LEU A 337 -13.34 45.65 -28.18
C LEU A 337 -13.50 44.11 -28.05
N VAL A 338 -14.46 43.54 -28.77
CA VAL A 338 -14.66 42.08 -28.85
C VAL A 338 -13.47 41.43 -29.57
N GLY A 339 -12.99 42.07 -30.65
CA GLY A 339 -11.80 41.62 -31.38
C GLY A 339 -10.54 41.60 -30.51
N ILE A 340 -10.28 42.67 -29.76
CA ILE A 340 -9.14 42.73 -28.82
C ILE A 340 -9.22 41.62 -27.76
N THR A 341 -10.40 41.42 -27.18
CA THR A 341 -10.63 40.39 -26.15
C THR A 341 -10.41 38.97 -26.70
N ALA A 342 -10.94 38.67 -27.89
CA ALA A 342 -10.73 37.40 -28.57
C ALA A 342 -9.23 37.17 -28.89
N GLY A 343 -8.51 38.22 -29.29
CA GLY A 343 -7.07 38.16 -29.55
C GLY A 343 -6.26 37.79 -28.30
N ILE A 344 -6.56 38.41 -27.16
CA ILE A 344 -5.91 38.09 -25.87
C ILE A 344 -6.14 36.62 -25.48
N ILE A 345 -7.39 36.14 -25.59
CA ILE A 345 -7.71 34.73 -25.28
C ILE A 345 -6.97 33.80 -26.25
N GLY A 346 -6.94 34.12 -27.55
CA GLY A 346 -6.23 33.34 -28.56
C GLY A 346 -4.73 33.20 -28.29
N VAL A 347 -4.07 34.27 -27.84
CA VAL A 347 -2.66 34.24 -27.41
C VAL A 347 -2.48 33.33 -26.19
N GLY A 348 -3.42 33.32 -25.25
CA GLY A 348 -3.42 32.39 -24.12
C GLY A 348 -3.44 30.92 -24.56
N PHE A 349 -4.24 30.57 -25.57
CA PHE A 349 -4.26 29.23 -26.15
C PHE A 349 -2.95 28.87 -26.90
N LEU A 350 -2.28 29.83 -27.56
CA LEU A 350 -0.95 29.60 -28.14
C LEU A 350 0.10 29.29 -27.07
N PHE A 351 0.06 30.01 -25.95
CA PHE A 351 0.95 29.74 -24.83
C PHE A 351 0.70 28.33 -24.25
N SER A 352 -0.57 27.94 -24.09
CA SER A 352 -0.95 26.57 -23.69
C SER A 352 -0.40 25.51 -24.66
N ALA A 353 -0.55 25.73 -25.97
CA ALA A 353 0.01 24.84 -27.00
C ALA A 353 1.54 24.73 -26.90
N GLY A 354 2.25 25.84 -26.65
CA GLY A 354 3.70 25.85 -26.44
C GLY A 354 4.14 25.07 -25.19
N VAL A 355 3.42 25.21 -24.07
CA VAL A 355 3.66 24.42 -22.86
C VAL A 355 3.41 22.93 -23.12
N ASN A 356 2.35 22.58 -23.84
CA ASN A 356 2.04 21.21 -24.22
C ASN A 356 3.11 20.61 -25.14
N PHE A 357 3.62 21.36 -26.11
CA PHE A 357 4.75 20.95 -26.95
C PHE A 357 5.99 20.62 -26.10
N TRP A 358 6.34 21.48 -25.14
CA TRP A 358 7.49 21.25 -24.28
C TRP A 358 7.32 20.02 -23.37
N ARG A 359 6.10 19.79 -22.85
CA ARG A 359 5.77 18.55 -22.11
C ARG A 359 5.94 17.30 -22.98
N ARG A 360 5.49 17.35 -24.25
CA ARG A 360 5.68 16.26 -25.23
C ARG A 360 7.17 15.99 -25.47
N TRP A 361 7.95 17.04 -25.71
CA TRP A 361 9.39 16.91 -25.92
C TRP A 361 10.07 16.21 -24.73
N ARG A 362 9.75 16.60 -23.49
CA ARG A 362 10.25 15.91 -22.28
C ARG A 362 9.82 14.45 -22.20
N ALA A 363 8.58 14.12 -22.53
CA ALA A 363 8.10 12.74 -22.53
C ALA A 363 8.87 11.86 -23.53
N VAL A 364 9.19 12.39 -24.72
CA VAL A 364 10.05 11.72 -25.71
C VAL A 364 11.46 11.48 -25.17
N GLN A 365 12.06 12.48 -24.51
CA GLN A 365 13.39 12.28 -23.90
C GLN A 365 13.36 11.20 -22.81
N ARG A 366 12.31 11.15 -21.99
CA ARG A 366 12.12 10.08 -21.00
C ARG A 366 11.95 8.71 -21.63
N ALA A 367 11.22 8.60 -22.74
CA ALA A 367 11.08 7.32 -23.45
C ALA A 367 12.43 6.80 -23.95
N LYS A 368 13.24 7.66 -24.56
CA LYS A 368 14.59 7.31 -24.98
C LYS A 368 15.49 6.89 -23.81
N GLN A 369 15.36 7.56 -22.67
CA GLN A 369 16.08 7.20 -21.45
C GLN A 369 15.67 5.81 -20.92
N VAL A 370 14.36 5.52 -20.89
CA VAL A 370 13.85 4.19 -20.50
C VAL A 370 14.27 3.11 -21.49
N GLU A 371 14.45 3.44 -22.77
CA GLU A 371 15.02 2.50 -23.74
C GLU A 371 16.52 2.26 -23.52
N SER A 372 17.26 3.25 -23.00
CA SER A 372 18.71 3.15 -22.78
C SER A 372 19.13 2.57 -21.43
N ASP A 373 18.32 2.75 -20.38
CA ASP A 373 18.62 2.31 -19.00
C ASP A 373 18.46 0.79 -18.79
N PHE A 374 17.89 0.09 -19.77
CA PHE A 374 17.64 -1.36 -19.78
C PHE A 374 18.17 -1.97 -21.07
#